data_AF-A0A957EJF5-F1
#
_entry.id   AF-A0A957EJF5-F1
#
_cell.length_a   1.000
_cell.length_b   1.000
_cell.length_c   1.000
_cell.angle_alpha   90.00
_cell.angle_beta   90.00
_cell.angle_gamma   90.00
#
_symmetry.space_group_name_H-M   'P 1'
#
loop_
_entity.id
_entity.type
_entity.pdbx_description
1 polymer ?
#
loop_
_entity_poly.entity_id
_entity_poly.type
_entity_poly.pdbx_seq_one_letter_code
_entity_poly.pdbx_strand_id
1 'polypeptide(L)'
;MEHLTLEALRAGLLSVQQSPTDEGRLEMIVARPAADERQVWETAELNVAHGLQGDSWEQRGSSSTADGSAHPERQITLINSRAIQLIAQSRERWPLAGDQLFVDLNLSPENLAPGQRLQVGTAVLEITDQEHRGCLKF
;
A
#
# COMPACT_ATOMS: atom_id res chain seq x y z
N MET A 1 -13.70 18.88 3.32
CA MET A 1 -13.36 17.82 2.36
C MET A 1 -14.63 17.04 2.11
N GLU A 2 -15.01 16.84 0.86
CA GLU A 2 -16.26 16.16 0.53
C GLU A 2 -15.95 14.70 0.17
N HIS A 3 -16.62 13.77 0.84
CA HIS A 3 -16.49 12.36 0.55
C HIS A 3 -17.40 12.01 -0.63
N LEU A 4 -16.89 11.18 -1.56
CA LEU A 4 -17.72 10.67 -2.64
C LEU A 4 -18.87 9.85 -2.09
N THR A 5 -20.02 9.95 -2.74
CA THR A 5 -21.14 9.06 -2.48
C THR A 5 -20.77 7.63 -2.89
N LEU A 6 -21.45 6.64 -2.31
CA LEU A 6 -21.29 5.24 -2.72
C LEU A 6 -21.58 5.03 -4.21
N GLU A 7 -22.53 5.77 -4.77
CA GLU A 7 -22.85 5.74 -6.20
C GLU A 7 -21.68 6.23 -7.05
N ALA A 8 -21.06 7.36 -6.67
CA ALA A 8 -19.88 7.89 -7.37
C ALA A 8 -18.68 6.93 -7.28
N LEU A 9 -18.46 6.31 -6.11
CA LEU A 9 -17.43 5.28 -5.94
C LEU A 9 -17.69 4.05 -6.82
N ARG A 10 -18.94 3.58 -6.89
CA ARG A 10 -19.33 2.46 -7.76
C ARG A 10 -19.14 2.79 -9.24
N ALA A 11 -19.47 4.01 -9.66
CA ALA A 11 -19.28 4.46 -11.03
C ALA A 11 -17.80 4.49 -11.44
N GLY A 12 -16.90 4.83 -10.50
CA GLY A 12 -15.45 4.83 -10.73
C GLY A 12 -14.79 3.44 -10.71
N LEU A 13 -15.48 2.40 -10.22
CA LEU A 13 -14.91 1.07 -10.00
C LEU A 13 -14.40 0.42 -11.30
N LEU A 14 -15.06 0.69 -12.43
CA LEU A 14 -14.64 0.16 -13.73
C LEU A 14 -13.20 0.55 -14.08
N SER A 15 -12.78 1.78 -13.75
CA SER A 15 -11.41 2.24 -14.00
C SER A 15 -10.39 1.50 -13.15
N VAL A 16 -10.75 1.19 -11.89
CA VAL A 16 -9.91 0.40 -10.96
C VAL A 16 -9.75 -1.03 -11.46
N GLN A 17 -10.83 -1.65 -11.94
CA GLN A 17 -10.83 -3.01 -12.47
C GLN A 17 -10.01 -3.18 -13.76
N GLN A 18 -9.69 -2.07 -14.44
CA GLN A 18 -8.83 -2.06 -15.62
C GLN A 18 -7.34 -1.99 -15.29
N SER A 19 -6.94 -2.08 -14.02
CA SER A 19 -5.51 -2.20 -13.69
C SER A 19 -4.92 -3.48 -14.28
N PRO A 20 -3.67 -3.44 -14.78
CA PRO A 20 -3.05 -4.56 -15.45
C PRO A 20 -2.81 -5.73 -14.47
N THR A 21 -2.76 -6.96 -14.99
CA THR A 21 -2.61 -8.17 -14.18
C THR A 21 -1.17 -8.65 -14.03
N ASP A 22 -0.33 -8.41 -15.03
CA ASP A 22 1.02 -8.97 -15.13
C ASP A 22 2.09 -7.92 -14.86
N GLU A 23 2.15 -6.88 -15.72
CA GLU A 23 3.09 -5.77 -15.59
C GLU A 23 2.35 -4.48 -15.24
N GLY A 24 2.75 -3.88 -14.12
CA GLY A 24 2.16 -2.63 -13.62
C GLY A 24 3.20 -1.53 -13.40
N ARG A 25 2.74 -0.39 -12.90
CA ARG A 25 3.60 0.77 -12.60
C ARG A 25 3.62 1.09 -11.11
N LEU A 26 4.80 1.25 -10.54
CA LEU A 26 4.96 1.91 -9.24
C LEU A 26 4.80 3.42 -9.45
N GLU A 27 3.73 3.98 -8.89
CA GLU A 27 3.32 5.38 -9.05
C GLU A 27 3.90 6.29 -7.97
N MET A 28 4.03 5.79 -6.74
CA MET A 28 4.49 6.57 -5.60
C MET A 28 5.06 5.64 -4.51
N ILE A 29 6.11 6.12 -3.84
CA ILE A 29 6.69 5.49 -2.66
C ILE A 29 6.53 6.46 -1.49
N VAL A 30 5.98 6.00 -0.38
CA VAL A 30 5.76 6.81 0.81
C VAL A 30 6.31 6.10 2.04
N ALA A 31 7.19 6.77 2.76
CA ALA A 31 7.59 6.37 4.10
C ALA A 31 6.79 7.16 5.15
N ARG A 32 6.61 6.57 6.33
CA ARG A 32 5.99 7.20 7.51
C ARG A 32 7.04 7.28 8.62
N PRO A 33 7.91 8.32 8.66
CA PRO A 33 9.00 8.38 9.63
C PRO A 33 8.52 8.45 11.09
N ALA A 34 7.39 9.13 11.32
CA ALA A 34 6.75 9.25 12.62
C ALA A 34 5.22 9.33 12.49
N ALA A 35 4.53 9.44 13.63
CA ALA A 35 3.09 9.66 13.66
C ALA A 35 2.72 10.89 12.83
N ASP A 36 1.73 10.75 11.95
CA ASP A 36 1.20 11.80 11.07
C ASP A 36 2.19 12.39 10.04
N GLU A 37 3.44 11.94 10.02
CA GLU A 37 4.42 12.31 9.01
C GLU A 37 4.32 11.43 7.76
N ARG A 38 4.59 12.04 6.60
CA ARG A 38 4.67 11.37 5.30
C ARG A 38 5.85 11.92 4.53
N GLN A 39 6.66 11.02 3.98
CA GLN A 39 7.78 11.37 3.11
C GLN A 39 7.66 10.63 1.79
N VAL A 40 7.54 11.38 0.70
CA VAL A 40 7.47 10.82 -0.66
C VAL A 40 8.89 10.66 -1.20
N TRP A 41 9.17 9.50 -1.78
CA TRP A 41 10.47 9.17 -2.35
C TRP A 41 10.39 8.92 -3.85
N GLU A 42 11.42 9.36 -4.58
CA GLU A 42 11.63 8.94 -5.98
C GLU A 42 12.23 7.54 -6.06
N THR A 43 13.08 7.19 -5.10
CA THR A 43 13.72 5.88 -4.97
C THR A 43 13.85 5.56 -3.48
N ALA A 44 13.65 4.30 -3.11
CA ALA A 44 13.82 3.83 -1.74
C ALA A 44 14.39 2.41 -1.72
N GLU A 45 14.95 2.03 -0.57
CA GLU A 45 15.49 0.69 -0.33
C GLU A 45 14.48 -0.14 0.46
N LEU A 46 14.25 -1.37 -0.01
CA LEU A 46 13.53 -2.39 0.73
C LEU A 46 14.52 -3.39 1.32
N ASN A 47 14.38 -3.66 2.61
CA ASN A 47 15.24 -4.54 3.36
C ASN A 47 14.42 -5.68 3.98
N VAL A 48 14.94 -6.91 3.93
CA VAL A 48 14.24 -8.10 4.44
C VAL A 48 13.96 -8.01 5.95
N ALA A 49 14.87 -7.42 6.72
CA ALA A 49 14.68 -7.24 8.16
C ALA A 49 13.93 -5.95 8.50
N HIS A 50 14.27 -4.85 7.82
CA HIS A 50 13.84 -3.50 8.23
C HIS A 50 12.68 -2.91 7.40
N GLY A 51 12.21 -3.62 6.37
CA GLY A 51 11.15 -3.16 5.48
C GLY A 51 11.57 -1.98 4.61
N LEU A 52 10.69 -1.00 4.43
CA LEU A 52 10.99 0.22 3.69
C LEU A 52 11.87 1.13 4.55
N GLN A 53 13.09 1.41 4.10
CA GLN A 53 14.00 2.30 4.83
C GLN A 53 13.39 3.70 5.02
N GLY A 54 13.42 4.19 6.26
CA GLY A 54 12.81 5.46 6.66
C GLY A 54 11.32 5.37 7.03
N ASP A 55 10.68 4.20 6.91
CA ASP A 55 9.34 3.97 7.46
C ASP A 55 9.40 3.52 8.92
N SER A 56 8.35 3.86 9.69
CA SER A 56 8.25 3.52 11.11
C SER A 56 7.63 2.15 11.41
N TRP A 57 7.49 1.25 10.41
CA TRP A 57 6.87 -0.07 10.61
C TRP A 57 7.52 -0.84 11.76
N GLU A 58 8.85 -0.92 11.80
CA GLU A 58 9.58 -1.69 12.80
C GLU A 58 9.35 -1.13 14.22
N GLN A 59 9.35 0.20 14.37
CA GLN A 59 9.23 0.88 15.66
C GLN A 59 7.80 0.90 16.20
N ARG A 60 6.79 0.78 15.33
CA ARG A 60 5.37 0.80 15.75
C ARG A 60 4.93 -0.47 16.46
N GLY A 61 5.63 -1.59 16.26
CA GLY A 61 5.23 -2.87 16.82
C GLY A 61 3.90 -3.37 16.27
N SER A 62 3.38 -4.44 16.85
CA SER A 62 2.04 -4.95 16.53
C SER A 62 1.39 -5.58 17.75
N SER A 63 0.10 -5.31 17.95
CA SER A 63 -0.69 -6.06 18.94
C SER A 63 -1.00 -7.50 18.51
N SER A 64 -0.70 -7.86 17.25
CA SER A 64 -0.92 -9.21 16.72
C SER A 64 0.24 -10.16 16.98
N THR A 65 1.37 -9.68 17.49
CA THR A 65 2.54 -10.49 17.88
C THR A 65 2.58 -10.64 19.39
N ALA A 66 3.04 -11.79 19.87
CA ALA A 66 3.03 -12.10 21.32
C ALA A 66 4.01 -11.23 22.12
N ASP A 67 5.10 -10.80 21.49
CA ASP A 67 6.15 -9.97 22.10
C ASP A 67 5.99 -8.47 21.80
N GLY A 68 4.93 -8.08 21.07
CA GLY A 68 4.66 -6.71 20.67
C GLY A 68 5.55 -6.20 19.52
N SER A 69 6.42 -7.04 18.96
CA SER A 69 7.27 -6.69 17.82
C SER A 69 6.45 -6.41 16.55
N ALA A 70 7.04 -5.72 15.57
CA ALA A 70 6.38 -5.48 14.30
C ALA A 70 6.09 -6.81 13.58
N HIS A 71 4.89 -6.96 13.01
CA HIS A 71 4.52 -8.21 12.36
C HIS A 71 5.24 -8.36 11.01
N PRO A 72 6.13 -9.35 10.83
CA PRO A 72 6.99 -9.47 9.65
C PRO A 72 6.20 -9.58 8.34
N GLU A 73 5.06 -10.25 8.36
CA GLU A 73 4.20 -10.40 7.17
C GLU A 73 3.38 -9.14 6.82
N ARG A 74 3.55 -8.04 7.57
CA ARG A 74 2.91 -6.73 7.33
C ARG A 74 3.95 -5.63 7.10
N GLN A 75 5.14 -6.02 6.64
CA GLN A 75 6.30 -5.15 6.49
C GLN A 75 6.15 -4.09 5.40
N ILE A 76 5.50 -4.46 4.29
CA ILE A 76 5.27 -3.59 3.13
C ILE A 76 3.77 -3.61 2.81
N THR A 77 3.15 -2.44 2.70
CA THR A 77 1.77 -2.32 2.22
C THR A 77 1.71 -1.79 0.79
N LEU A 78 0.73 -2.30 0.04
CA LEU A 78 0.44 -1.90 -1.33
C LEU A 78 -0.98 -1.36 -1.40
N ILE A 79 -1.19 -0.33 -2.21
CA ILE A 79 -2.52 0.15 -2.60
C ILE A 79 -2.58 0.38 -4.10
N ASN A 80 -3.74 0.04 -4.69
CA ASN A 80 -3.98 0.29 -6.10
C ASN A 80 -4.09 1.81 -6.35
N SER A 81 -3.26 2.32 -7.25
CA SER A 81 -3.15 3.74 -7.55
C SER A 81 -4.45 4.34 -8.09
N ARG A 82 -5.22 3.58 -8.88
CA ARG A 82 -6.52 4.00 -9.41
C ARG A 82 -7.57 4.04 -8.30
N ALA A 83 -7.55 3.06 -7.39
CA ALA A 83 -8.44 3.04 -6.24
C ALA A 83 -8.20 4.25 -5.33
N ILE A 84 -6.94 4.54 -4.98
CA ILE A 84 -6.67 5.72 -4.17
C ILE A 84 -6.96 7.01 -4.93
N GLN A 85 -6.75 7.07 -6.24
CA GLN A 85 -7.10 8.26 -7.02
C GLN A 85 -8.60 8.53 -6.96
N LEU A 86 -9.43 7.49 -7.03
CA LEU A 86 -10.87 7.61 -6.89
C LEU A 86 -11.27 8.11 -5.50
N ILE A 87 -10.65 7.58 -4.44
CA ILE A 87 -10.98 7.94 -3.04
C ILE A 87 -10.46 9.33 -2.68
N ALA A 88 -9.17 9.57 -2.91
CA ALA A 88 -8.47 10.79 -2.52
C ALA A 88 -8.74 11.96 -3.47
N GLN A 89 -9.19 11.68 -4.70
CA GLN A 89 -9.54 12.65 -5.77
C GLN A 89 -8.41 13.57 -6.23
N SER A 90 -7.27 13.62 -5.52
CA SER A 90 -6.09 14.42 -5.83
C SER A 90 -4.84 13.64 -5.44
N ARG A 91 -3.80 13.73 -6.29
CA ARG A 91 -2.55 12.98 -6.12
C ARG A 91 -1.77 13.43 -4.88
N GLU A 92 -1.86 14.71 -4.55
CA GLU A 92 -1.23 15.33 -3.37
C GLU A 92 -1.73 14.69 -2.06
N ARG A 93 -2.93 14.10 -2.08
CA ARG A 93 -3.54 13.45 -0.92
C ARG A 93 -3.22 11.96 -0.79
N TRP A 94 -2.65 11.33 -1.81
CA TRP A 94 -2.34 9.89 -1.77
C TRP A 94 -1.49 9.49 -0.55
N PRO A 95 -0.44 10.24 -0.16
CA PRO A 95 0.38 9.86 1.00
C PRO A 95 -0.42 9.74 2.30
N LEU A 96 -1.57 10.42 2.41
CA LEU A 96 -2.41 10.38 3.61
C LEU A 96 -2.99 8.97 3.88
N ALA A 97 -3.17 8.15 2.84
CA ALA A 97 -3.62 6.75 2.95
C ALA A 97 -2.76 5.93 3.91
N GLY A 98 -1.47 6.29 4.05
CA GLY A 98 -0.54 5.59 4.92
C GLY A 98 0.00 4.30 4.33
N ASP A 99 -0.27 4.01 3.07
CA ASP A 99 0.38 2.94 2.33
C ASP A 99 1.81 3.27 1.92
N GLN A 100 2.65 2.24 1.74
CA GLN A 100 4.04 2.42 1.35
C GLN A 100 4.24 2.47 -0.16
N LEU A 101 3.61 1.54 -0.90
CA LEU A 101 3.77 1.44 -2.36
C LEU A 101 2.41 1.62 -3.05
N PHE A 102 2.34 2.62 -3.93
CA PHE A 102 1.16 2.90 -4.74
C PHE A 102 1.37 2.34 -6.14
N VAL A 103 0.60 1.34 -6.53
CA VAL A 103 0.86 0.58 -7.77
C VAL A 103 -0.36 0.58 -8.69
N ASP A 104 -0.17 0.84 -9.99
CA ASP A 104 -1.18 0.51 -11.00
C ASP A 104 -1.04 -0.98 -11.39
N LEU A 105 -1.65 -1.84 -10.58
CA LEU A 105 -1.65 -3.29 -10.75
C LEU A 105 -2.93 -3.86 -10.12
N ASN A 106 -3.48 -4.93 -10.69
CA ASN A 106 -4.59 -5.65 -10.12
C ASN A 106 -4.15 -6.39 -8.85
N LEU A 107 -4.52 -5.84 -7.68
CA LEU A 107 -4.21 -6.40 -6.37
C LEU A 107 -5.28 -7.35 -5.84
N SER A 108 -6.21 -7.80 -6.70
CA SER A 108 -7.24 -8.75 -6.29
C SER A 108 -6.62 -10.10 -5.89
N PRO A 109 -7.23 -10.84 -4.93
CA PRO A 109 -6.76 -12.17 -4.54
C PRO A 109 -6.73 -13.18 -5.70
N GLU A 110 -7.56 -12.98 -6.72
CA GLU A 110 -7.57 -13.81 -7.94
C GLU A 110 -6.32 -13.59 -8.79
N ASN A 111 -5.71 -12.40 -8.74
CA ASN A 111 -4.50 -12.06 -9.49
C ASN A 111 -3.22 -12.22 -8.65
N LEU A 112 -3.28 -11.84 -7.37
CA LEU A 112 -2.17 -11.87 -6.41
C LEU A 112 -2.59 -12.59 -5.12
N ALA A 113 -2.50 -13.91 -5.16
CA ALA A 113 -2.73 -14.80 -4.02
C ALA A 113 -1.50 -14.89 -3.09
N PRO A 114 -1.71 -15.24 -1.80
CA PRO A 114 -0.62 -15.47 -0.87
C PRO A 114 0.42 -16.48 -1.39
N GLY A 115 1.71 -16.21 -1.12
CA GLY A 115 2.86 -16.98 -1.61
C GLY A 115 3.33 -16.61 -3.02
N GLN A 116 2.57 -15.81 -3.77
CA GLN A 116 3.06 -15.28 -5.05
C GLN A 116 4.14 -14.21 -4.84
N ARG A 117 4.99 -14.05 -5.85
CA ARG A 117 6.09 -13.07 -5.83
C ARG A 117 5.83 -11.94 -6.81
N LEU A 118 6.02 -10.72 -6.34
CA LEU A 118 5.90 -9.51 -7.15
C LEU A 118 7.24 -8.79 -7.18
N GLN A 119 7.80 -8.60 -8.36
CA GLN A 119 9.00 -7.79 -8.53
C GLN A 119 8.63 -6.30 -8.55
N VAL A 120 9.31 -5.51 -7.72
CA VAL A 120 9.20 -4.04 -7.69
C VAL A 120 10.60 -3.45 -7.79
N GLY A 121 10.94 -2.94 -8.98
CA GLY A 121 12.31 -2.55 -9.28
C GLY A 121 13.26 -3.75 -9.18
N THR A 122 14.24 -3.68 -8.28
CA THR A 122 15.18 -4.77 -7.99
C THR A 122 14.77 -5.63 -6.80
N ALA A 123 13.74 -5.23 -6.05
CA ALA A 123 13.23 -5.97 -4.91
C ALA A 123 12.18 -7.00 -5.36
N VAL A 124 12.06 -8.11 -4.61
CA VAL A 124 11.01 -9.11 -4.80
C VAL A 124 10.21 -9.19 -3.50
N LEU A 125 8.93 -8.89 -3.60
CA LEU A 125 7.96 -9.01 -2.50
C LEU A 125 7.29 -10.38 -2.58
N GLU A 126 6.96 -10.95 -1.44
CA GLU A 126 6.05 -12.09 -1.35
C GLU A 126 4.71 -11.61 -0.82
N ILE A 127 3.62 -11.97 -1.50
CA ILE A 127 2.26 -11.66 -1.06
C ILE A 127 1.93 -12.52 0.16
N THR A 128 1.54 -11.90 1.25
CA THR A 128 1.18 -12.60 2.49
C THR A 128 -0.32 -12.84 2.55
N ASP A 129 -0.77 -13.70 3.47
CA ASP A 129 -2.19 -13.90 3.76
C ASP A 129 -2.78 -12.81 4.68
N GLN A 130 -1.98 -11.78 5.00
CA GLN A 130 -2.38 -10.68 5.86
C GLN A 130 -3.16 -9.64 5.06
N GLU A 131 -4.49 -9.62 5.25
CA GLU A 131 -5.34 -8.62 4.62
C GLU A 131 -5.00 -7.20 5.08
N HIS A 132 -4.74 -6.30 4.13
CA HIS A 132 -4.57 -4.88 4.41
C HIS A 132 -5.95 -4.19 4.51
N ARG A 133 -6.48 -4.13 5.73
CA ARG A 133 -7.77 -3.49 6.03
C ARG A 133 -7.60 -2.02 6.38
N GLY A 134 -8.47 -1.18 5.82
CA GLY A 134 -8.55 0.23 6.19
C GLY A 134 -8.87 0.41 7.68
N CYS A 135 -8.27 1.43 8.30
CA CYS A 135 -8.53 1.80 9.69
C CYS A 135 -9.30 3.12 9.77
N LEU A 136 -9.72 3.54 10.98
CA LEU A 136 -10.45 4.80 11.17
C LEU A 136 -9.69 6.06 10.75
N LYS A 137 -8.36 5.97 10.57
CA LYS A 137 -7.52 7.08 10.10
C LYS A 137 -7.48 7.22 8.58
N PHE A 138 -7.91 6.18 7.85
CA PHE A 138 -7.98 6.17 6.39
C PHE A 138 -9.21 6.95 5.93
#